data_AF-A0A8J3V033-F1
#
_entry.id   AF-A0A8J3V033-F1
#
_cell.length_a   1.000
_cell.length_b   1.000
_cell.length_c   1.000
_cell.angle_alpha   90.00
_cell.angle_beta   90.00
_cell.angle_gamma   90.00
#
_symmetry.space_group_name_H-M   'P 1'
#
loop_
_entity.id
_entity.type
_entity.pdbx_description
1 polymer ?
#
loop_
_entity_poly.entity_id
_entity_poly.type
_entity_poly.pdbx_seq_one_letter_code
_entity_poly.pdbx_strand_id
1 'polypeptide(L)'
;MKRALGAILCVGSLAACGGQAASTPTTAPVANAQAEVSATPTPTPSPSPSPSSTAGKDCRVFAGVPSRASDGKVRAAGSRAGCVDKATFQVRVWKVQPGNDRMTKSGSKVIRNARVTIALPCANGLFYTTVSDHKGHTGTSKQVRVACPAPPASSGSAGGSTPSGGTSGGTSGSGGSSTGGSSGGSSSSGVGTAVEQEVVRLTNVERAKAGCRPLKANAKLRAAAFGHSADMSAKNYFDHDSKDGRTFVDRIKAAGYSFSAAAENIAKGYSSAAAVVDGWMNSSGHRANILNCTYTEIGVGYAKAGGPYWTQDFGKP
;
A
#
# COMPACT_ATOMS: atom_id res chain seq x y z
N MET A 1 -36.32 43.19 7.16
CA MET A 1 -35.68 43.79 8.35
C MET A 1 -34.17 43.68 8.12
N LYS A 2 -33.48 44.70 7.58
CA LYS A 2 -32.71 45.76 8.30
C LYS A 2 -32.03 45.23 9.58
N ARG A 3 -30.76 45.45 9.95
CA ARG A 3 -29.48 46.00 9.42
C ARG A 3 -28.56 46.07 10.68
N ALA A 4 -27.24 45.88 10.56
CA ALA A 4 -26.13 46.52 11.34
C ALA A 4 -24.85 45.67 11.12
N LEU A 5 -23.71 46.07 10.53
CA LEU A 5 -22.90 47.31 10.53
C LEU A 5 -22.29 47.67 11.89
N GLY A 6 -20.96 47.52 11.98
CA GLY A 6 -20.11 48.01 13.06
C GLY A 6 -18.64 47.80 12.68
N ALA A 7 -17.95 48.89 12.33
CA ALA A 7 -16.54 48.97 11.98
C ALA A 7 -15.78 49.80 13.03
N ILE A 8 -14.45 49.82 12.89
CA ILE A 8 -13.46 50.82 13.40
C ILE A 8 -12.86 50.51 14.79
N LEU A 9 -11.53 50.27 14.82
CA LEU A 9 -10.57 51.24 15.36
C LEU A 9 -9.12 50.88 14.96
N CYS A 10 -8.46 51.82 14.26
CA CYS A 10 -7.01 51.92 14.09
C CYS A 10 -6.44 52.86 15.15
N VAL A 11 -5.28 52.52 15.71
CA VAL A 11 -4.29 53.42 16.34
C VAL A 11 -2.93 52.71 16.14
N GLY A 12 -1.82 53.26 15.60
CA GLY A 12 -1.44 54.63 15.27
C GLY A 12 -0.33 55.15 16.19
N SER A 13 0.96 54.89 15.87
CA SER A 13 2.20 55.62 16.28
C SER A 13 3.42 54.81 15.76
N LEU A 14 4.35 55.22 14.89
CA LEU A 14 4.95 56.49 14.41
C LEU A 14 6.05 57.07 15.32
N ALA A 15 7.32 56.86 14.94
CA ALA A 15 8.51 57.73 15.06
C ALA A 15 9.77 56.92 14.64
N ALA A 16 10.42 57.17 13.49
CA ALA A 16 11.39 58.23 13.15
C ALA A 16 12.81 57.93 13.70
N CYS A 17 13.97 58.27 13.11
CA CYS A 17 14.46 58.71 11.79
C CYS A 17 15.99 58.87 11.95
N GLY A 18 16.78 58.79 10.85
CA GLY A 18 18.19 59.26 10.78
C GLY A 18 19.22 58.14 10.55
N GLY A 19 20.21 58.24 9.67
CA GLY A 19 20.68 59.34 8.82
C GLY A 19 21.75 58.81 7.84
N GLN A 20 21.93 59.53 6.74
CA GLN A 20 22.89 59.27 5.66
C GLN A 20 24.33 59.59 6.07
N ALA A 21 25.31 58.89 5.47
CA ALA A 21 26.54 59.52 4.96
C ALA A 21 27.24 58.60 3.95
N ALA A 22 27.52 59.14 2.76
CA ALA A 22 28.38 58.59 1.72
C ALA A 22 29.64 59.46 1.60
N SER A 23 30.78 58.86 1.24
CA SER A 23 31.99 59.47 0.60
C SER A 23 33.03 58.35 0.40
N THR A 24 33.13 57.71 -0.77
CA THR A 24 34.04 57.98 -1.92
C THR A 24 35.44 57.34 -1.84
N PRO A 25 36.09 57.07 -3.00
CA PRO A 25 36.95 55.90 -3.21
C PRO A 25 38.46 56.25 -3.37
N THR A 26 39.31 55.22 -3.38
CA THR A 26 40.72 55.34 -3.82
C THR A 26 41.02 54.36 -4.94
N THR A 27 41.67 54.89 -5.98
CA THR A 27 41.92 54.33 -7.30
C THR A 27 43.41 53.96 -7.45
N ALA A 28 43.67 52.71 -7.88
CA ALA A 28 44.74 52.22 -8.81
C ALA A 28 46.24 52.52 -8.49
N PRO A 29 47.25 51.92 -9.19
CA PRO A 29 47.35 51.79 -10.64
C PRO A 29 47.61 50.37 -11.20
N VAL A 30 47.40 50.33 -12.51
CA VAL A 30 47.60 49.25 -13.48
C VAL A 30 48.96 49.43 -14.15
N ALA A 31 49.68 48.36 -14.45
CA ALA A 31 50.55 48.23 -15.62
C ALA A 31 51.02 46.78 -15.78
N ASN A 32 51.34 46.23 -16.95
CA ASN A 32 50.97 46.42 -18.36
C ASN A 32 51.77 45.33 -19.11
N ALA A 33 51.21 44.76 -20.19
CA ALA A 33 51.93 44.18 -21.34
C ALA A 33 52.80 42.91 -21.11
N GLN A 34 52.97 41.93 -22.02
CA GLN A 34 52.58 41.74 -23.42
C GLN A 34 52.92 40.28 -23.84
N ALA A 35 52.18 39.76 -24.83
CA ALA A 35 52.57 38.88 -25.96
C ALA A 35 53.45 37.63 -25.70
N GLU A 36 52.88 36.43 -25.87
CA GLU A 36 52.97 35.56 -27.06
C GLU A 36 54.31 34.81 -27.23
N VAL A 37 54.28 33.47 -27.13
CA VAL A 37 54.88 32.55 -28.10
C VAL A 37 54.28 31.15 -27.96
N SER A 38 53.87 30.62 -29.10
CA SER A 38 53.41 29.24 -29.33
C SER A 38 54.39 28.18 -28.83
N ALA A 39 53.88 27.21 -28.09
CA ALA A 39 54.46 25.86 -28.03
C ALA A 39 53.34 24.88 -27.69
N THR A 40 53.05 23.97 -28.62
CA THR A 40 52.14 22.84 -28.47
C THR A 40 52.73 21.82 -27.49
N PRO A 41 52.05 21.44 -26.39
CA PRO A 41 52.40 20.22 -25.67
C PRO A 41 51.52 19.05 -26.15
N THR A 42 52.20 17.99 -26.54
CA THR A 42 51.72 16.63 -26.80
C THR A 42 50.73 16.17 -25.71
N PRO A 43 49.64 15.45 -26.04
CA PRO A 43 48.73 14.93 -25.01
C PRO A 43 49.44 13.89 -24.15
N THR A 44 49.63 14.22 -22.87
CA THR A 44 49.95 13.26 -21.81
C THR A 44 48.78 12.28 -21.66
N PRO A 45 48.99 10.96 -21.55
CA PRO A 45 47.91 10.04 -21.21
C PRO A 45 47.39 10.37 -19.82
N SER A 46 46.10 10.75 -19.74
CA SER A 46 45.36 10.90 -18.48
C SER A 46 45.59 9.69 -17.57
N PRO A 47 45.83 9.88 -16.26
CA PRO A 47 45.90 8.77 -15.34
C PRO A 47 44.53 8.06 -15.27
N SER A 48 44.56 6.74 -15.48
CA SER A 48 43.45 5.83 -15.18
C SER A 48 42.81 6.15 -13.83
N PRO A 49 41.46 6.08 -13.71
CA PRO A 49 40.81 6.29 -12.44
C PRO A 49 41.18 5.18 -11.46
N SER A 50 41.90 5.53 -10.40
CA SER A 50 41.99 4.71 -9.18
C SER A 50 40.58 4.46 -8.64
N PRO A 51 40.22 3.22 -8.25
CA PRO A 51 38.90 2.91 -7.74
C PRO A 51 38.76 3.41 -6.30
N SER A 52 38.34 4.67 -6.13
CA SER A 52 37.84 5.14 -4.84
C SER A 52 36.49 4.48 -4.54
N SER A 53 36.42 3.72 -3.45
CA SER A 53 35.25 2.96 -3.03
C SER A 53 34.02 3.85 -2.79
N THR A 54 33.15 3.93 -3.79
CA THR A 54 31.79 4.49 -3.71
C THR A 54 30.78 3.35 -3.51
N ALA A 55 31.08 2.43 -2.60
CA ALA A 55 30.26 1.25 -2.37
C ALA A 55 29.01 1.64 -1.55
N GLY A 56 27.90 1.94 -2.23
CA GLY A 56 26.58 2.13 -1.61
C GLY A 56 25.75 3.31 -2.11
N LYS A 57 26.34 4.31 -2.78
CA LYS A 57 25.60 5.48 -3.31
C LYS A 57 24.94 5.25 -4.67
N ASP A 58 25.32 4.18 -5.38
CA ASP A 58 24.80 3.82 -6.69
C ASP A 58 23.69 2.77 -6.66
N CYS A 59 23.22 2.39 -5.47
CA CYS A 59 22.10 1.47 -5.33
C CYS A 59 20.83 2.13 -5.86
N ARG A 60 20.28 1.59 -6.95
CA ARG A 60 19.08 2.10 -7.61
C ARG A 60 18.08 0.99 -7.83
N VAL A 61 16.81 1.37 -7.75
CA VAL A 61 15.69 0.51 -8.10
C VAL A 61 14.97 1.07 -9.33
N PHE A 62 14.51 0.20 -10.20
CA PHE A 62 13.81 0.57 -11.43
C PHE A 62 12.50 -0.18 -11.51
N ALA A 63 11.42 0.55 -11.78
CA ALA A 63 10.11 -0.02 -12.06
C ALA A 63 9.92 -0.13 -13.58
N GLY A 64 9.70 -1.36 -14.06
CA GLY A 64 9.37 -1.63 -15.45
C GLY A 64 7.90 -1.33 -15.75
N VAL A 65 7.63 -0.79 -16.93
CA VAL A 65 6.28 -0.59 -17.45
C VAL A 65 5.62 -1.96 -17.67
N PRO A 66 4.39 -2.20 -17.19
CA PRO A 66 3.68 -3.45 -17.47
C PRO A 66 3.53 -3.70 -18.97
N SER A 67 3.61 -4.96 -19.39
CA SER A 67 3.42 -5.32 -20.80
C SER A 67 2.68 -6.65 -20.94
N ARG A 68 1.89 -6.78 -22.01
CA ARG A 68 1.26 -8.05 -22.38
C ARG A 68 2.30 -8.96 -23.02
N ALA A 69 2.47 -10.15 -22.46
CA ALA A 69 3.34 -11.19 -22.97
C ALA A 69 2.59 -12.09 -23.97
N SER A 70 3.36 -12.85 -24.75
CA SER A 70 2.85 -13.77 -25.79
C SER A 70 1.98 -14.88 -25.23
N ASP A 71 2.21 -15.30 -23.98
CA ASP A 71 1.40 -16.27 -23.22
C ASP A 71 0.05 -15.70 -22.75
N GLY A 72 -0.31 -14.50 -23.19
CA GLY A 72 -1.57 -13.85 -22.85
C GLY A 72 -1.62 -13.33 -21.41
N LYS A 73 -0.50 -13.28 -20.68
CA LYS A 73 -0.44 -12.67 -19.33
C LYS A 73 0.11 -11.24 -19.41
N VAL A 74 -0.21 -10.43 -18.41
CA VAL A 74 0.47 -9.15 -18.21
C VAL A 74 1.64 -9.37 -17.27
N ARG A 75 2.82 -8.91 -17.67
CA ARG A 75 4.05 -8.99 -16.91
C ARG A 75 4.47 -7.60 -16.48
N ALA A 76 4.84 -7.48 -15.22
CA ALA A 76 5.50 -6.29 -14.71
C ALA A 76 6.75 -6.72 -13.99
N ALA A 77 7.78 -5.88 -14.03
CA ALA A 77 9.04 -6.20 -13.39
C ALA A 77 9.59 -4.99 -12.65
N GLY A 78 10.41 -5.27 -11.66
CA GLY A 78 11.31 -4.31 -11.05
C GLY A 78 12.73 -4.85 -11.06
N SER A 79 13.72 -3.98 -11.06
CA SER A 79 15.11 -4.38 -10.84
C SER A 79 15.76 -3.56 -9.75
N ARG A 80 16.73 -4.19 -9.09
CA ARG A 80 17.67 -3.57 -8.15
C ARG A 80 19.08 -3.73 -8.73
N ALA A 81 19.84 -2.65 -8.78
CA ALA A 81 21.17 -2.61 -9.40
C ALA A 81 22.12 -1.68 -8.64
N GLY A 82 23.42 -1.97 -8.68
CA GLY A 82 24.43 -1.15 -8.00
C GLY A 82 24.47 -1.28 -6.48
N CYS A 83 23.76 -2.28 -5.91
CA CYS A 83 23.64 -2.44 -4.47
C CYS A 83 24.62 -3.50 -3.95
N VAL A 84 25.28 -3.20 -2.83
CA VAL A 84 26.24 -4.11 -2.17
C VAL A 84 25.55 -5.15 -1.31
N ASP A 85 24.49 -4.75 -0.62
CA ASP A 85 23.75 -5.61 0.31
C ASP A 85 22.57 -6.31 -0.36
N LYS A 86 22.10 -7.40 0.24
CA LYS A 86 20.78 -7.96 -0.08
C LYS A 86 19.70 -7.14 0.63
N ALA A 87 18.55 -6.96 -0.01
CA ALA A 87 17.36 -6.39 0.61
C ALA A 87 16.10 -7.08 0.10
N THR A 88 15.05 -7.11 0.93
CA THR A 88 13.71 -7.46 0.47
C THR A 88 13.27 -6.42 -0.55
N PHE A 89 13.08 -6.85 -1.80
CA PHE A 89 12.64 -6.01 -2.90
C PHE A 89 11.21 -6.37 -3.29
N GLN A 90 10.34 -5.38 -3.31
CA GLN A 90 8.92 -5.51 -3.60
C GLN A 90 8.61 -4.91 -4.97
N VAL A 91 7.81 -5.62 -5.77
CA VAL A 91 7.25 -5.15 -7.04
C VAL A 91 5.73 -5.18 -6.91
N ARG A 92 5.09 -4.08 -7.28
CA ARG A 92 3.65 -3.83 -7.12
C ARG A 92 3.08 -3.35 -8.45
N VAL A 93 1.99 -3.94 -8.90
CA VAL A 93 1.24 -3.53 -10.10
C VAL A 93 -0.07 -2.93 -9.68
N TRP A 94 -0.37 -1.77 -10.24
CA TRP A 94 -1.56 -0.98 -9.98
C TRP A 94 -2.38 -0.86 -11.25
N LYS A 95 -3.69 -0.91 -11.12
CA LYS A 95 -4.67 -0.58 -12.15
C LYS A 95 -5.27 0.77 -11.79
N VAL A 96 -5.15 1.73 -12.69
CA VAL A 96 -5.74 3.06 -12.53
C VAL A 96 -7.26 2.94 -12.67
N GLN A 97 -7.98 3.52 -11.71
CA GLN A 97 -9.45 3.55 -11.69
C GLN A 97 -9.93 4.93 -11.24
N PRO A 98 -11.14 5.37 -11.64
CA PRO A 98 -11.72 6.60 -11.12
C PRO A 98 -11.79 6.55 -9.59
N GLY A 99 -11.20 7.55 -8.93
CA GLY A 99 -10.96 7.54 -7.49
C GLY A 99 -9.53 7.10 -7.16
N ASN A 100 -9.38 5.95 -6.50
CA ASN A 100 -8.07 5.42 -6.09
C ASN A 100 -7.59 4.30 -7.03
N ASP A 101 -6.27 4.29 -7.28
CA ASP A 101 -5.61 3.21 -8.01
C ASP A 101 -5.68 1.89 -7.22
N ARG A 102 -6.14 0.82 -7.87
CA ARG A 102 -6.26 -0.51 -7.29
C ARG A 102 -5.01 -1.33 -7.53
N MET A 103 -4.30 -1.71 -6.47
CA MET A 103 -3.21 -2.67 -6.60
C MET A 103 -3.75 -4.03 -7.05
N THR A 104 -3.28 -4.48 -8.21
CA THR A 104 -3.73 -5.71 -8.88
C THR A 104 -2.89 -6.92 -8.46
N LYS A 105 -1.58 -6.74 -8.27
CA LYS A 105 -0.66 -7.81 -7.91
C LYS A 105 0.57 -7.26 -7.21
N SER A 106 1.13 -8.02 -6.28
CA SER A 106 2.45 -7.75 -5.69
C SER A 106 3.28 -9.03 -5.64
N GLY A 107 4.60 -8.86 -5.60
CA GLY A 107 5.56 -9.92 -5.29
C GLY A 107 6.78 -9.33 -4.61
N SER A 108 7.42 -10.12 -3.75
CA SER A 108 8.62 -9.71 -3.03
C SER A 108 9.68 -10.80 -3.09
N LYS A 109 10.95 -10.42 -3.07
CA LYS A 109 12.07 -11.35 -3.01
C LYS A 109 13.28 -10.67 -2.38
N VAL A 110 14.05 -11.40 -1.57
CA VAL A 110 15.35 -10.94 -1.07
C VAL A 110 16.36 -11.04 -2.20
N ILE A 111 16.88 -9.91 -2.68
CA ILE A 111 17.83 -9.83 -3.79
C ILE A 111 18.96 -8.84 -3.49
N ARG A 112 20.15 -9.07 -4.06
CA ARG A 112 21.23 -8.08 -4.08
C ARG A 112 21.07 -7.18 -5.31
N ASN A 113 21.42 -7.71 -6.48
CA ASN A 113 21.17 -7.10 -7.78
C ASN A 113 20.46 -8.12 -8.66
N ALA A 114 19.18 -7.88 -8.95
CA ALA A 114 18.38 -8.80 -9.77
C ALA A 114 17.11 -8.12 -10.29
N ARG A 115 16.45 -8.80 -11.24
CA ARG A 115 15.10 -8.45 -11.71
C ARG A 115 14.07 -9.40 -11.08
N VAL A 116 13.00 -8.83 -10.55
CA VAL A 116 11.82 -9.56 -10.08
C VAL A 116 10.69 -9.28 -11.04
N THR A 117 10.11 -10.34 -11.59
CA THR A 117 8.99 -10.25 -12.53
C THR A 117 7.76 -10.91 -11.91
N ILE A 118 6.63 -10.23 -11.97
CA ILE A 118 5.33 -10.76 -11.59
C ILE A 118 4.43 -10.87 -12.81
N ALA A 119 3.66 -11.96 -12.88
CA ALA A 119 2.68 -12.19 -13.92
C ALA A 119 1.28 -12.15 -13.32
N LEU A 120 0.36 -11.53 -14.04
CA LEU A 120 -1.06 -11.43 -13.71
C LEU A 120 -1.90 -11.82 -14.94
N PRO A 121 -3.12 -12.34 -14.74
CA PRO A 121 -4.09 -12.51 -15.83
C PRO A 121 -4.26 -11.20 -16.60
N CYS A 122 -4.41 -11.29 -17.91
CA CYS A 122 -4.64 -10.10 -18.71
C CYS A 122 -6.02 -9.51 -18.37
N ALA A 123 -6.03 -8.23 -18.03
CA ALA A 123 -7.26 -7.46 -17.88
C ALA A 123 -7.11 -6.13 -18.62
N ASN A 124 -8.17 -5.70 -19.30
CA ASN A 124 -8.23 -4.39 -19.93
C ASN A 124 -8.10 -3.28 -18.86
N GLY A 125 -7.27 -2.27 -19.14
CA GLY A 125 -7.16 -1.10 -18.27
C GLY A 125 -5.83 -0.36 -18.40
N LEU A 126 -5.69 0.70 -17.60
CA LEU A 126 -4.46 1.48 -17.47
C LEU A 126 -3.69 0.95 -16.24
N PHE A 127 -2.42 0.63 -16.41
CA PHE A 127 -1.61 0.01 -15.35
C PHE A 127 -0.28 0.72 -15.16
N TYR A 128 0.28 0.66 -13.96
CA TYR A 128 1.66 1.05 -13.68
C TYR A 128 2.27 0.15 -12.60
N THR A 129 3.59 0.22 -12.46
CA THR A 129 4.35 -0.57 -11.50
C THR A 129 4.99 0.36 -10.48
N THR A 130 4.96 0.00 -9.20
CA THR A 130 5.85 0.58 -8.19
C THR A 130 6.79 -0.48 -7.65
N VAL A 131 7.99 -0.06 -7.27
CA VAL A 131 8.99 -0.91 -6.63
C VAL A 131 9.49 -0.26 -5.36
N SER A 132 9.87 -1.07 -4.38
CA SER A 132 10.55 -0.58 -3.19
C SER A 132 11.51 -1.62 -2.63
N ASP A 133 12.60 -1.20 -1.99
CA ASP A 133 13.36 -2.06 -1.10
C ASP A 133 13.23 -1.64 0.37
N HIS A 134 13.54 -2.56 1.29
CA HIS A 134 13.52 -2.30 2.74
C HIS A 134 14.61 -1.30 3.19
N LYS A 135 15.46 -0.83 2.26
CA LYS A 135 16.46 0.21 2.50
C LYS A 135 15.97 1.60 2.08
N GLY A 136 14.70 1.72 1.65
CA GLY A 136 14.03 2.98 1.35
C GLY A 136 14.08 3.41 -0.11
N HIS A 137 14.73 2.66 -0.99
CA HIS A 137 14.74 2.99 -2.42
C HIS A 137 13.37 2.68 -3.02
N THR A 138 12.83 3.61 -3.81
CA THR A 138 11.53 3.44 -4.48
C THR A 138 11.61 3.85 -5.94
N GLY A 139 10.70 3.31 -6.76
CA GLY A 139 10.59 3.67 -8.16
C GLY A 139 9.17 3.43 -8.68
N THR A 140 8.76 4.23 -9.66
CA THR A 140 7.44 4.15 -10.28
C THR A 140 7.59 4.18 -11.80
N SER A 141 6.90 3.28 -12.49
CA SER A 141 6.93 3.22 -13.95
C SER A 141 5.87 4.13 -14.57
N LYS A 142 5.98 4.38 -15.88
CA LYS A 142 4.93 5.06 -16.64
C LYS A 142 3.64 4.23 -16.66
N GLN A 143 2.52 4.92 -16.70
CA GLN A 143 1.21 4.29 -16.93
C GLN A 143 1.09 3.80 -18.38
N VAL A 144 0.49 2.64 -18.58
CA VAL A 144 0.31 2.00 -19.89
C VAL A 144 -1.07 1.36 -20.01
N ARG A 145 -1.73 1.58 -21.15
CA ARG A 145 -2.98 0.89 -21.45
C ARG A 145 -2.67 -0.52 -21.93
N VAL A 146 -3.21 -1.51 -21.23
CA VAL A 146 -3.19 -2.90 -21.65
C VAL A 146 -4.55 -3.24 -22.23
N ALA A 147 -4.54 -3.78 -23.45
CA ALA A 147 -5.69 -4.39 -24.09
C ALA A 147 -5.52 -5.92 -24.14
N CYS A 148 -6.58 -6.64 -23.82
CA CYS A 148 -6.64 -8.09 -23.79
C CYS A 148 -7.72 -8.56 -24.76
N PRO A 149 -7.43 -9.55 -25.62
CA PRO A 149 -8.45 -10.11 -26.51
C PRO A 149 -9.61 -10.68 -25.69
N ALA A 150 -10.82 -10.54 -26.22
CA ALA A 150 -11.99 -11.21 -25.64
C ALA A 150 -11.74 -12.73 -25.62
N PRO A 151 -12.15 -13.44 -24.56
CA PRO A 151 -12.16 -14.89 -24.62
C PRO A 151 -12.98 -15.34 -25.83
N PRO A 152 -12.58 -16.42 -26.54
CA PRO A 152 -13.40 -16.95 -27.62
C PRO A 152 -14.79 -17.27 -27.07
N ALA A 153 -15.82 -16.78 -27.75
CA ALA A 153 -17.21 -17.06 -27.39
C ALA A 153 -17.41 -18.58 -27.38
N SER A 154 -17.50 -19.17 -26.20
CA SER A 154 -17.91 -20.55 -26.04
C SER A 154 -19.38 -20.64 -26.45
N SER A 155 -19.65 -21.33 -27.56
CA SER A 155 -20.99 -21.74 -28.00
C SER A 155 -21.67 -22.54 -26.89
N GLY A 156 -22.57 -21.89 -26.15
CA GLY A 156 -23.41 -22.54 -25.14
C GLY A 156 -24.46 -23.42 -25.80
N SER A 157 -24.41 -24.71 -25.51
CA SER A 157 -25.51 -25.65 -25.76
C SER A 157 -26.53 -25.50 -24.63
N ALA A 158 -27.70 -24.97 -24.96
CA ALA A 158 -28.85 -24.87 -24.07
C ALA A 158 -29.56 -26.23 -24.01
N GLY A 159 -29.46 -26.93 -22.88
CA GLY A 159 -30.31 -28.06 -22.53
C GLY A 159 -31.35 -27.61 -21.51
N GLY A 160 -32.50 -27.13 -21.99
CA GLY A 160 -33.66 -26.84 -21.17
C GLY A 160 -34.51 -28.09 -20.98
N SER A 161 -34.91 -28.35 -19.73
CA SER A 161 -36.00 -29.27 -19.39
C SER A 161 -36.82 -28.67 -18.24
N THR A 162 -37.95 -28.08 -18.60
CA THR A 162 -39.13 -27.89 -17.75
C THR A 162 -39.69 -29.25 -17.29
N PRO A 163 -40.38 -29.29 -16.14
CA PRO A 163 -41.74 -29.81 -16.22
C PRO A 163 -42.78 -28.95 -15.48
N SER A 164 -44.00 -29.22 -15.93
CA SER A 164 -45.28 -28.56 -15.73
C SER A 164 -45.77 -28.53 -14.28
N GLY A 165 -46.49 -27.45 -13.95
CA GLY A 165 -47.33 -27.38 -12.77
C GLY A 165 -48.62 -28.18 -12.91
N GLY A 166 -49.21 -28.53 -11.77
CA GLY A 166 -50.50 -29.20 -11.66
C GLY A 166 -50.94 -29.44 -10.21
N THR A 167 -51.83 -28.57 -9.75
CA THR A 167 -53.02 -28.87 -8.91
C THR A 167 -52.96 -28.75 -7.37
N SER A 168 -54.01 -28.06 -6.92
CA SER A 168 -54.48 -27.57 -5.61
C SER A 168 -54.72 -28.59 -4.49
N GLY A 169 -54.75 -28.07 -3.25
CA GLY A 169 -55.68 -28.54 -2.22
C GLY A 169 -55.24 -28.31 -0.76
N GLY A 170 -55.99 -27.46 -0.03
CA GLY A 170 -56.42 -27.79 1.35
C GLY A 170 -55.68 -27.23 2.57
N THR A 171 -56.12 -26.06 3.03
CA THR A 171 -56.68 -25.78 4.39
C THR A 171 -55.90 -26.08 5.69
N SER A 172 -55.59 -24.97 6.38
CA SER A 172 -55.72 -24.66 7.83
C SER A 172 -54.93 -25.42 8.89
N GLY A 173 -54.19 -24.64 9.69
CA GLY A 173 -53.64 -25.02 10.99
C GLY A 173 -53.15 -23.77 11.73
N SER A 174 -53.98 -23.28 12.66
CA SER A 174 -53.76 -22.13 13.53
C SER A 174 -52.53 -22.23 14.44
N GLY A 175 -52.02 -21.06 14.85
CA GLY A 175 -51.53 -20.85 16.22
C GLY A 175 -50.10 -20.30 16.32
N GLY A 176 -49.97 -19.06 16.83
CA GLY A 176 -48.67 -18.57 17.30
C GLY A 176 -48.49 -17.06 17.26
N SER A 177 -49.32 -16.33 18.00
CA SER A 177 -49.14 -14.92 18.30
C SER A 177 -47.96 -14.72 19.26
N SER A 178 -47.03 -13.82 18.94
CA SER A 178 -46.35 -12.99 19.94
C SER A 178 -45.71 -11.76 19.28
N THR A 179 -46.50 -10.69 19.31
CA THR A 179 -46.04 -9.30 19.29
C THR A 179 -45.25 -8.97 20.56
N GLY A 180 -44.20 -8.16 20.40
CA GLY A 180 -43.80 -7.14 21.38
C GLY A 180 -42.64 -7.52 22.29
N GLY A 181 -41.54 -6.76 22.19
CA GLY A 181 -40.45 -6.84 23.15
C GLY A 181 -39.20 -6.08 22.75
N SER A 182 -39.33 -4.78 22.45
CA SER A 182 -38.18 -3.87 22.53
C SER A 182 -37.76 -3.78 23.99
N SER A 183 -36.58 -4.29 24.33
CA SER A 183 -35.90 -4.03 25.60
C SER A 183 -34.41 -4.38 25.47
N GLY A 184 -33.59 -3.33 25.37
CA GLY A 184 -32.28 -3.26 26.02
C GLY A 184 -31.29 -4.40 25.76
N GLY A 185 -31.09 -4.79 24.50
CA GLY A 185 -29.93 -5.61 24.14
C GLY A 185 -28.71 -4.70 24.03
N SER A 186 -27.88 -4.64 25.08
CA SER A 186 -26.51 -4.15 24.96
C SER A 186 -25.83 -4.90 23.82
N SER A 187 -25.73 -4.26 22.67
CA SER A 187 -24.99 -4.73 21.51
C SER A 187 -23.62 -5.15 22.00
N SER A 188 -23.30 -6.44 21.95
CA SER A 188 -21.92 -6.89 22.09
C SER A 188 -21.16 -6.29 20.92
N SER A 189 -20.65 -5.08 21.15
CA SER A 189 -19.91 -4.33 20.15
C SER A 189 -18.73 -5.20 19.78
N GLY A 190 -18.74 -5.71 18.54
CA GLY A 190 -17.69 -6.58 18.04
C GLY A 190 -16.32 -5.95 18.25
N VAL A 191 -15.27 -6.77 18.27
CA VAL A 191 -13.90 -6.29 18.47
C VAL A 191 -13.51 -5.34 17.33
N GLY A 192 -13.51 -4.04 17.62
CA GLY A 192 -13.05 -2.99 16.73
C GLY A 192 -14.10 -2.11 16.09
N THR A 193 -13.65 -1.21 15.20
CA THR A 193 -14.56 -0.32 14.45
C THR A 193 -15.35 -1.10 13.42
N ALA A 194 -16.45 -0.51 12.92
CA ALA A 194 -17.29 -1.13 11.90
C ALA A 194 -16.51 -1.55 10.63
N VAL A 195 -15.54 -0.72 10.20
CA VAL A 195 -14.76 -1.05 8.99
C VAL A 195 -13.79 -2.21 9.22
N GLU A 196 -13.28 -2.36 10.43
CA GLU A 196 -12.38 -3.47 10.79
C GLU A 196 -13.18 -4.76 11.02
N GLN A 197 -14.38 -4.66 11.59
CA GLN A 197 -15.32 -5.78 11.66
C GLN A 197 -15.73 -6.26 10.26
N GLU A 198 -15.93 -5.34 9.30
CA GLU A 198 -16.25 -5.71 7.92
C GLU A 198 -15.09 -6.46 7.24
N VAL A 199 -13.84 -6.08 7.50
CA VAL A 199 -12.67 -6.84 7.05
C VAL A 199 -12.67 -8.26 7.63
N VAL A 200 -12.97 -8.43 8.92
CA VAL A 200 -13.08 -9.76 9.54
C VAL A 200 -14.18 -10.58 8.86
N ARG A 201 -15.36 -10.00 8.64
CA ARG A 201 -16.49 -10.66 7.98
C ARG A 201 -16.12 -11.13 6.58
N LEU A 202 -15.55 -10.25 5.75
CA LEU A 202 -15.12 -10.56 4.39
C LEU A 202 -14.00 -11.60 4.35
N THR A 203 -13.06 -11.54 5.29
CA THR A 203 -12.01 -12.57 5.45
C THR A 203 -12.63 -13.93 5.73
N ASN A 204 -13.65 -13.99 6.58
CA ASN A 204 -14.37 -15.23 6.88
C ASN A 204 -15.20 -15.75 5.69
N VAL A 205 -15.71 -14.87 4.82
CA VAL A 205 -16.33 -15.27 3.55
C VAL A 205 -15.32 -15.99 2.65
N GLU A 206 -14.11 -15.46 2.51
CA GLU A 206 -13.06 -16.10 1.71
C GLU A 206 -12.59 -17.43 2.31
N ARG A 207 -12.51 -17.51 3.65
CA ARG A 207 -12.17 -18.74 4.37
C ARG A 207 -13.22 -19.83 4.21
N ALA A 208 -14.51 -19.48 4.24
CA ALA A 208 -15.59 -20.42 4.02
C ALA A 208 -15.51 -21.06 2.62
N LYS A 209 -15.18 -20.26 1.58
CA LYS A 209 -14.96 -20.78 0.22
C LYS A 209 -13.81 -21.80 0.13
N ALA A 210 -12.85 -21.75 1.05
CA ALA A 210 -11.73 -22.68 1.14
C ALA A 210 -11.95 -23.81 2.16
N GLY A 211 -13.15 -23.92 2.76
CA GLY A 211 -13.46 -24.94 3.76
C GLY A 211 -12.85 -24.69 5.15
N CYS A 212 -12.28 -23.52 5.40
CA CYS A 212 -11.76 -23.18 6.73
C CYS A 212 -12.88 -22.71 7.67
N ARG A 213 -12.71 -22.99 8.97
CA ARG A 213 -13.55 -22.41 10.02
C ARG A 213 -13.38 -20.88 10.07
N PRO A 214 -14.45 -20.14 10.44
CA PRO A 214 -14.35 -18.70 10.61
C PRO A 214 -13.40 -18.34 11.76
N LEU A 215 -12.62 -17.28 11.56
CA LEU A 215 -11.76 -16.68 12.58
C LEU A 215 -12.61 -15.88 13.56
N LYS A 216 -12.30 -16.01 14.85
CA LYS A 216 -12.87 -15.19 15.91
C LYS A 216 -12.06 -13.90 16.06
N ALA A 217 -12.74 -12.75 16.11
CA ALA A 217 -12.05 -11.48 16.37
C ALA A 217 -11.49 -11.44 17.81
N ASN A 218 -10.23 -11.06 17.97
CA ASN A 218 -9.54 -11.00 19.26
C ASN A 218 -9.00 -9.59 19.54
N ALA A 219 -9.28 -9.06 20.73
CA ALA A 219 -8.94 -7.69 21.11
C ALA A 219 -7.42 -7.43 21.22
N LYS A 220 -6.65 -8.44 21.63
CA LYS A 220 -5.18 -8.34 21.78
C LYS A 220 -4.49 -8.32 20.41
N LEU A 221 -4.86 -9.24 19.52
CA LEU A 221 -4.41 -9.21 18.12
C LEU A 221 -4.79 -7.90 17.45
N ARG A 222 -6.01 -7.41 17.71
CA ARG A 222 -6.45 -6.12 17.19
C ARG A 222 -5.59 -4.97 17.71
N ALA A 223 -5.23 -4.96 18.99
CA ALA A 223 -4.39 -3.92 19.57
C ALA A 223 -3.01 -3.86 18.89
N ALA A 224 -2.40 -5.03 18.63
CA ALA A 224 -1.15 -5.12 17.87
C ALA A 224 -1.31 -4.61 16.43
N ALA A 225 -2.34 -5.09 15.71
CA ALA A 225 -2.60 -4.71 14.33
C ALA A 225 -2.88 -3.20 14.17
N PHE A 226 -3.74 -2.63 15.03
CA PHE A 226 -4.05 -1.21 15.03
C PHE A 226 -2.83 -0.37 15.38
N GLY A 227 -2.08 -0.76 16.41
CA GLY A 227 -0.84 -0.09 16.80
C GLY A 227 0.16 -0.01 15.65
N HIS A 228 0.31 -1.10 14.89
CA HIS A 228 1.21 -1.11 13.72
C HIS A 228 0.69 -0.26 12.56
N SER A 229 -0.61 -0.34 12.24
CA SER A 229 -1.22 0.53 11.24
C SER A 229 -1.04 2.01 11.59
N ALA A 230 -1.23 2.38 12.87
CA ALA A 230 -1.02 3.73 13.36
C ALA A 230 0.46 4.15 13.29
N ASP A 231 1.40 3.25 13.65
CA ASP A 231 2.85 3.53 13.58
C ASP A 231 3.32 3.77 12.14
N MET A 232 2.92 2.89 11.22
CA MET A 232 3.17 3.03 9.79
C MET A 232 2.64 4.35 9.24
N SER A 233 1.43 4.72 9.67
CA SER A 233 0.76 5.95 9.25
C SER A 233 1.46 7.20 9.78
N ALA A 234 1.77 7.24 11.08
CA ALA A 234 2.38 8.38 11.74
C ALA A 234 3.83 8.63 11.28
N LYS A 235 4.58 7.55 11.03
CA LYS A 235 6.00 7.62 10.63
C LYS A 235 6.22 7.46 9.11
N ASN A 236 5.13 7.51 8.33
CA ASN A 236 5.08 7.37 6.87
C ASN A 236 6.02 6.27 6.33
N TYR A 237 5.84 5.05 6.80
CA TYR A 237 6.53 3.87 6.27
C TYR A 237 5.53 2.75 5.99
N PHE A 238 5.98 1.68 5.32
CA PHE A 238 5.15 0.52 5.03
C PHE A 238 6.01 -0.73 5.08
N ASP A 239 6.01 -1.38 6.25
CA ASP A 239 6.82 -2.56 6.50
C ASP A 239 6.20 -3.44 7.59
N HIS A 240 6.55 -4.73 7.60
CA HIS A 240 6.14 -5.65 8.67
C HIS A 240 6.87 -5.34 9.97
N ASP A 241 8.12 -4.88 9.89
CA ASP A 241 8.90 -4.49 11.07
C ASP A 241 8.68 -3.02 11.39
N SER A 242 8.49 -2.72 12.67
CA SER A 242 8.43 -1.35 13.16
C SER A 242 9.81 -0.70 13.05
N LYS A 243 9.84 0.64 12.89
CA LYS A 243 11.12 1.38 12.78
C LYS A 243 12.02 1.28 14.01
N ASP A 244 11.46 0.89 15.15
CA ASP A 244 12.20 0.61 16.39
C ASP A 244 12.70 -0.84 16.49
N GLY A 245 12.57 -1.63 15.43
CA GLY A 245 13.08 -2.99 15.32
C GLY A 245 12.12 -4.08 15.80
N ARG A 246 10.93 -3.73 16.32
CA ARG A 246 9.93 -4.73 16.73
C ARG A 246 9.30 -5.42 15.51
N THR A 247 9.32 -6.75 15.52
CA THR A 247 8.59 -7.57 14.55
C THR A 247 7.09 -7.64 14.88
N PHE A 248 6.27 -8.16 13.97
CA PHE A 248 4.85 -8.42 14.27
C PHE A 248 4.68 -9.38 15.46
N VAL A 249 5.58 -10.36 15.61
CA VAL A 249 5.60 -11.28 16.76
C VAL A 249 5.79 -10.52 18.07
N ASP A 250 6.72 -9.56 18.10
CA ASP A 250 6.98 -8.75 19.29
C ASP A 250 5.79 -7.88 19.65
N ARG A 251 5.13 -7.28 18.65
CA ARG A 251 3.91 -6.48 18.85
C ARG A 251 2.74 -7.32 19.38
N ILE A 252 2.53 -8.51 18.83
CA ILE A 252 1.47 -9.44 19.28
C ILE A 252 1.73 -9.89 20.73
N LYS A 253 2.98 -10.25 21.07
CA LYS A 253 3.37 -10.60 22.44
C LYS A 253 3.23 -9.43 23.40
N ALA A 254 3.64 -8.23 23.00
CA ALA A 254 3.50 -7.01 23.80
C ALA A 254 2.03 -6.64 24.05
N ALA A 255 1.12 -7.00 23.14
CA ALA A 255 -0.33 -6.88 23.34
C ALA A 255 -0.90 -7.97 24.28
N GLY A 256 -0.06 -8.86 24.82
CA GLY A 256 -0.42 -9.91 25.77
C GLY A 256 -1.08 -11.13 25.14
N TYR A 257 -0.93 -11.34 23.83
CA TYR A 257 -1.47 -12.51 23.14
C TYR A 257 -0.42 -13.63 23.09
N SER A 258 -0.74 -14.76 23.71
CA SER A 258 0.03 -16.00 23.61
C SER A 258 -0.43 -16.79 22.39
N PHE A 259 0.51 -17.43 21.68
CA PHE A 259 0.18 -18.17 20.48
C PHE A 259 1.15 -19.31 20.19
N SER A 260 0.62 -20.36 19.58
CA SER A 260 1.36 -21.45 18.96
C SER A 260 1.68 -21.18 17.48
N ALA A 261 0.89 -20.33 16.81
CA ALA A 261 1.16 -19.85 15.46
C ALA A 261 0.58 -18.44 15.25
N ALA A 262 1.28 -17.62 14.45
CA ALA A 262 0.81 -16.28 14.06
C ALA A 262 1.25 -15.93 12.63
N ALA A 263 0.57 -14.96 12.02
CA ALA A 263 0.97 -14.33 10.74
C ALA A 263 0.41 -12.91 10.65
N GLU A 264 1.00 -12.10 9.77
CA GLU A 264 0.56 -10.73 9.51
C GLU A 264 0.33 -10.49 8.01
N ASN A 265 -0.74 -9.76 7.67
CA ASN A 265 -0.93 -9.10 6.38
C ASN A 265 -0.97 -7.60 6.60
N ILE A 266 -0.25 -6.82 5.78
CA ILE A 266 -0.34 -5.35 5.77
C ILE A 266 -0.78 -4.84 4.40
N ALA A 267 -1.44 -3.69 4.38
CA ALA A 267 -1.80 -2.99 3.16
C ALA A 267 -1.85 -1.47 3.35
N LYS A 268 -1.59 -0.72 2.28
CA LYS A 268 -1.65 0.74 2.24
C LYS A 268 -2.40 1.20 0.98
N GLY A 269 -3.22 2.24 1.10
CA GLY A 269 -3.86 2.92 -0.04
C GLY A 269 -5.27 2.46 -0.39
N TYR A 270 -5.76 1.37 0.22
CA TYR A 270 -7.11 0.87 0.01
C TYR A 270 -8.12 1.66 0.86
N SER A 271 -9.15 2.21 0.23
CA SER A 271 -10.13 3.08 0.89
C SER A 271 -11.27 2.33 1.59
N SER A 272 -11.41 1.02 1.38
CA SER A 272 -12.50 0.22 1.92
C SER A 272 -12.07 -1.19 2.33
N ALA A 273 -12.87 -1.80 3.22
CA ALA A 273 -12.70 -3.18 3.67
C ALA A 273 -12.74 -4.20 2.51
N ALA A 274 -13.68 -4.02 1.57
CA ALA A 274 -13.77 -4.87 0.39
C ALA A 274 -12.54 -4.77 -0.51
N ALA A 275 -12.05 -3.54 -0.74
CA ALA A 275 -10.88 -3.31 -1.58
C ALA A 275 -9.62 -3.93 -0.97
N VAL A 276 -9.42 -3.81 0.35
CA VAL A 276 -8.23 -4.35 0.99
C VAL A 276 -8.24 -5.88 1.06
N VAL A 277 -9.39 -6.51 1.34
CA VAL A 277 -9.51 -7.98 1.36
C VAL A 277 -9.29 -8.56 -0.04
N ASP A 278 -9.89 -7.97 -1.07
CA ASP A 278 -9.63 -8.36 -2.46
C ASP A 278 -8.15 -8.18 -2.83
N GLY A 279 -7.52 -7.09 -2.38
CA GLY A 279 -6.08 -6.86 -2.52
C GLY A 279 -5.22 -7.97 -1.90
N TRP A 280 -5.55 -8.41 -0.68
CA TRP A 280 -4.86 -9.53 -0.03
C TRP A 280 -5.12 -10.85 -0.75
N MET A 281 -6.35 -11.13 -1.19
CA MET A 281 -6.68 -12.36 -1.92
C MET A 281 -5.99 -12.48 -3.28
N ASN A 282 -5.68 -11.35 -3.92
CA ASN A 282 -4.92 -11.34 -5.17
C ASN A 282 -3.40 -11.47 -4.98
N SER A 283 -2.89 -11.38 -3.75
CA SER A 283 -1.49 -11.63 -3.39
C SER A 283 -1.32 -13.05 -2.87
N SER A 284 -0.42 -13.85 -3.46
CA SER A 284 -0.28 -15.26 -3.06
C SER A 284 0.16 -15.44 -1.60
N GLY A 285 1.06 -14.58 -1.11
CA GLY A 285 1.51 -14.62 0.28
C GLY A 285 0.41 -14.25 1.27
N HIS A 286 -0.30 -13.14 1.01
CA HIS A 286 -1.38 -12.70 1.91
C HIS A 286 -2.59 -13.64 1.87
N ARG A 287 -2.93 -14.16 0.69
CA ARG A 287 -3.95 -15.20 0.52
C ARG A 287 -3.60 -16.46 1.29
N ALA A 288 -2.33 -16.89 1.27
CA ALA A 288 -1.89 -18.06 2.04
C ALA A 288 -2.13 -17.88 3.55
N ASN A 289 -1.90 -16.68 4.09
CA ASN A 289 -2.22 -16.37 5.49
C ASN A 289 -3.74 -16.44 5.75
N ILE A 290 -4.56 -15.80 4.92
CA ILE A 290 -6.03 -15.78 5.06
C ILE A 290 -6.62 -17.19 5.02
N LEU A 291 -6.15 -18.03 4.08
CA LEU A 291 -6.68 -19.38 3.85
C LEU A 291 -5.96 -20.47 4.65
N ASN A 292 -5.04 -20.12 5.55
CA ASN A 292 -4.46 -21.09 6.46
C ASN A 292 -5.49 -21.45 7.56
N CYS A 293 -6.07 -22.64 7.46
CA CYS A 293 -7.08 -23.10 8.41
C CYS A 293 -6.54 -23.36 9.83
N THR A 294 -5.21 -23.29 10.05
CA THR A 294 -4.59 -23.43 11.37
C THR A 294 -4.95 -22.27 12.31
N TYR A 295 -5.11 -21.06 11.77
CA TYR A 295 -5.47 -19.90 12.57
C TYR A 295 -6.94 -19.98 12.98
N THR A 296 -7.19 -19.61 14.23
CA THR A 296 -8.53 -19.61 14.85
C THR A 296 -9.00 -18.21 15.22
N GLU A 297 -8.07 -17.26 15.33
CA GLU A 297 -8.35 -15.88 15.76
C GLU A 297 -7.72 -14.85 14.82
N ILE A 298 -8.30 -13.64 14.81
CA ILE A 298 -7.85 -12.51 13.99
C ILE A 298 -7.99 -11.19 14.73
N GLY A 299 -7.01 -10.31 14.55
CA GLY A 299 -7.10 -8.89 14.85
C GLY A 299 -6.97 -8.09 13.56
N VAL A 300 -7.78 -7.05 13.40
CA VAL A 300 -7.65 -6.12 12.27
C VAL A 300 -7.41 -4.72 12.81
N GLY A 301 -6.46 -4.01 12.22
CA GLY A 301 -6.14 -2.62 12.49
C GLY A 301 -6.38 -1.74 11.26
N TYR A 302 -6.97 -0.56 11.45
CA TYR A 302 -7.12 0.47 10.41
C TYR A 302 -6.70 1.86 10.93
N ALA A 303 -5.78 2.52 10.23
CA ALA A 303 -5.40 3.91 10.49
C ALA A 303 -5.59 4.74 9.21
N LYS A 304 -6.29 5.88 9.31
CA LYS A 304 -6.62 6.75 8.17
C LYS A 304 -5.71 7.98 8.04
N ALA A 305 -5.17 8.47 9.16
CA ALA A 305 -4.44 9.75 9.23
C ALA A 305 -3.03 9.63 8.64
N GLY A 306 -2.79 10.16 7.43
CA GLY A 306 -1.55 9.96 6.67
C GLY A 306 -1.69 8.97 5.49
N GLY A 307 -2.92 8.53 5.21
CA GLY A 307 -3.28 7.53 4.20
C GLY A 307 -3.88 6.27 4.85
N PRO A 308 -4.71 5.49 4.15
CA PRO A 308 -5.30 4.31 4.76
C PRO A 308 -4.27 3.18 4.88
N TYR A 309 -3.94 2.82 6.11
CA TYR A 309 -3.10 1.69 6.51
C TYR A 309 -3.93 0.62 7.16
N TRP A 310 -3.65 -0.63 6.80
CA TRP A 310 -4.35 -1.81 7.27
C TRP A 310 -3.38 -2.88 7.73
N THR A 311 -3.74 -3.56 8.80
CA THR A 311 -3.03 -4.74 9.30
C THR A 311 -4.06 -5.83 9.64
N GLN A 312 -3.80 -7.07 9.25
CA GLN A 312 -4.45 -8.27 9.82
C GLN A 312 -3.40 -9.08 10.54
N ASP A 313 -3.62 -9.33 11.83
CA ASP A 313 -2.84 -10.29 12.61
C ASP A 313 -3.68 -11.54 12.83
N PHE A 314 -3.14 -12.69 12.46
CA PHE A 314 -3.76 -14.00 12.65
C PHE A 314 -3.11 -14.70 13.82
N GLY A 315 -3.90 -15.47 14.58
CA GLY A 315 -3.42 -16.22 15.72
C GLY A 315 -4.06 -17.59 15.88
N LYS A 316 -3.27 -18.51 16.43
CA LYS A 316 -3.73 -19.72 17.10
C LYS A 316 -3.19 -19.67 18.53
N PRO A 317 -4.05 -19.59 19.57
CA PRO A 317 -3.62 -19.62 20.96
C PRO A 317 -2.71 -20.80 21.30
#